data_AF-A0A6M3QIY5-F1
#
_entry.id   AF-A0A6M3QIY5-F1
#
_cell.length_a   1.000
_cell.length_b   1.000
_cell.length_c   1.000
_cell.angle_alpha   90.00
_cell.angle_beta   90.00
_cell.angle_gamma   90.00
#
_symmetry.space_group_name_H-M   'P 1'
#
loop_
_entity.id
_entity.type
_entity.pdbx_description
1 polymer ?
#
loop_
_entity_poly.entity_id
_entity_poly.type
_entity_poly.pdbx_seq_one_letter_code
_entity_poly.pdbx_strand_id
1 'polypeptide(L)'
;YESLQRTQRQLLGEDLGPLNIKELQNLEKQLEGALAQARQRKTQIMIEQMEELRKRERHLGDMNKQLRLKLEGEGFNLKAMESLWSSNSVAGNSNF
;
A
#
# COMPACT_ATOMS: atom_id res chain seq x y z
N TYR A 1 -30.75 -28.50 13.16
CA TYR A 1 -29.55 -28.71 12.32
C TYR A 1 -29.93 -28.75 10.84
N GLU A 2 -30.90 -29.59 10.46
CA GLU A 2 -31.37 -29.69 9.06
C GLU A 2 -31.91 -28.39 8.46
N SER A 3 -32.64 -27.58 9.24
CA SER A 3 -33.19 -26.31 8.76
C SER A 3 -32.10 -25.31 8.36
N LEU A 4 -31.07 -25.14 9.19
CA LEU A 4 -29.94 -24.26 8.91
C LEU A 4 -29.17 -24.72 7.67
N GLN A 5 -28.90 -26.03 7.56
CA GLN A 5 -28.19 -26.60 6.42
C GLN A 5 -29.00 -26.46 5.13
N ARG A 6 -30.32 -26.61 5.19
CA ARG A 6 -31.23 -26.34 4.06
C ARG A 6 -31.18 -24.87 3.65
N THR A 7 -31.22 -23.94 4.60
CA THR A 7 -31.09 -22.51 4.30
C THR A 7 -29.74 -22.19 3.66
N GLN A 8 -28.65 -22.81 4.12
CA GLN A 8 -27.33 -22.63 3.50
C GLN A 8 -27.31 -23.13 2.04
N ARG A 9 -27.88 -24.31 1.77
CA ARG A 9 -28.04 -24.83 0.40
C ARG A 9 -28.86 -23.89 -0.48
N GLN A 10 -29.97 -23.36 0.03
CA GLN A 10 -30.77 -22.35 -0.67
C GLN A 10 -29.99 -21.08 -0.98
N LEU A 11 -29.19 -20.56 -0.03
CA LEU A 11 -28.30 -19.42 -0.27
C LEU A 11 -27.23 -19.69 -1.34
N LEU A 12 -26.88 -20.96 -1.56
CA LEU A 12 -25.98 -21.40 -2.63
C LEU A 12 -26.69 -21.71 -3.96
N GLY A 13 -28.02 -21.55 -4.01
CA GLY A 13 -28.84 -21.85 -5.19
C GLY A 13 -29.26 -23.32 -5.32
N GLU A 14 -29.09 -24.11 -4.27
CA GLU A 14 -29.50 -25.52 -4.19
C GLU A 14 -30.85 -25.67 -3.49
N ASP A 15 -31.52 -26.82 -3.63
CA ASP A 15 -32.80 -27.13 -2.95
C ASP A 15 -33.87 -26.02 -3.09
N LEU A 16 -33.96 -25.40 -4.28
CA LEU A 16 -34.87 -24.27 -4.53
C LEU A 16 -36.33 -24.69 -4.80
N GLY A 17 -36.57 -25.93 -5.20
CA GLY A 17 -37.91 -26.43 -5.57
C GLY A 17 -39.02 -26.22 -4.54
N PRO A 18 -38.76 -26.30 -3.22
CA PRO A 18 -39.77 -26.04 -2.18
C PRO A 18 -40.11 -24.55 -1.96
N LEU A 19 -39.35 -23.61 -2.51
CA LEU A 19 -39.57 -22.18 -2.33
C LEU A 19 -40.63 -21.67 -3.32
N ASN A 20 -41.51 -20.80 -2.85
CA ASN A 20 -42.44 -20.09 -3.72
C ASN A 20 -41.78 -18.84 -4.36
N ILE A 21 -42.48 -18.23 -5.33
CA ILE A 21 -41.96 -17.07 -6.08
C ILE A 21 -41.54 -15.91 -5.15
N LYS A 22 -42.33 -15.61 -4.10
CA LYS A 22 -42.01 -14.50 -3.19
C LYS A 22 -40.76 -14.81 -2.35
N GLU A 23 -40.61 -16.06 -1.93
CA GLU A 23 -39.44 -16.50 -1.17
C GLU A 23 -38.18 -16.50 -2.03
N LEU A 24 -38.28 -16.92 -3.30
CA LEU A 24 -37.19 -16.84 -4.27
C LEU A 24 -36.77 -15.38 -4.53
N GLN A 25 -37.72 -14.48 -4.75
CA GLN A 25 -37.43 -13.05 -4.92
C GLN A 25 -36.76 -12.43 -3.69
N ASN A 26 -37.19 -12.84 -2.48
CA ASN A 26 -36.57 -12.36 -1.25
C ASN A 26 -35.15 -12.90 -1.09
N LEU A 27 -34.92 -14.17 -1.43
CA LEU A 27 -33.60 -14.80 -1.42
C LEU A 27 -32.66 -14.11 -2.40
N GLU A 28 -33.11 -13.84 -3.63
CA GLU A 28 -32.36 -13.10 -4.64
C GLU A 28 -31.96 -11.70 -4.14
N LYS A 29 -32.94 -10.92 -3.64
CA LYS A 29 -32.67 -9.59 -3.07
C LYS A 29 -31.68 -9.62 -1.90
N GLN A 30 -31.77 -10.65 -1.05
CA GLN A 30 -30.84 -10.83 0.06
C GLN A 30 -29.41 -11.09 -0.45
N LEU A 31 -29.26 -11.97 -1.44
CA LEU A 31 -27.96 -12.30 -2.04
C LEU A 31 -27.37 -11.11 -2.78
N GLU A 32 -28.16 -10.36 -3.54
CA GLU A 32 -27.75 -9.13 -4.21
C GLU A 32 -27.26 -8.09 -3.21
N GLY A 33 -28.02 -7.86 -2.13
CA GLY A 33 -27.64 -6.92 -1.07
C GLY A 33 -26.33 -7.31 -0.39
N ALA A 34 -26.18 -8.59 -0.03
CA ALA A 34 -24.96 -9.09 0.59
C ALA A 34 -23.76 -9.00 -0.36
N LEU A 35 -23.94 -9.33 -1.65
CA LEU A 35 -22.90 -9.23 -2.67
C LEU A 35 -22.46 -7.77 -2.89
N ALA A 36 -23.41 -6.84 -2.95
CA ALA A 36 -23.13 -5.41 -3.09
C ALA A 36 -22.31 -4.90 -1.89
N GLN A 37 -22.72 -5.24 -0.68
CA GLN A 37 -21.99 -4.88 0.55
C GLN A 37 -20.58 -5.49 0.58
N ALA A 38 -20.44 -6.77 0.22
CA ALA A 38 -19.15 -7.45 0.17
C ALA A 38 -18.20 -6.79 -0.85
N ARG A 39 -18.70 -6.45 -2.05
CA ARG A 39 -17.95 -5.73 -3.08
C ARG A 39 -17.55 -4.34 -2.61
N GLN A 40 -18.48 -3.58 -2.04
CA GLN A 40 -18.20 -2.24 -1.51
C GLN A 40 -17.10 -2.30 -0.45
N ARG A 41 -17.21 -3.21 0.52
CA ARG A 41 -16.20 -3.38 1.58
C ARG A 41 -14.84 -3.79 1.03
N LYS A 42 -14.81 -4.71 0.06
CA LYS A 42 -13.56 -5.10 -0.61
C LYS A 42 -12.91 -3.90 -1.30
N THR A 43 -13.68 -3.12 -2.06
CA THR A 43 -13.18 -1.92 -2.74
C THR A 43 -12.66 -0.89 -1.75
N GLN A 44 -13.38 -0.64 -0.66
CA GLN A 44 -12.96 0.30 0.38
C GLN A 44 -11.61 -0.10 0.99
N ILE A 45 -11.44 -1.37 1.36
CA ILE A 45 -10.17 -1.89 1.88
C ILE A 45 -9.04 -1.72 0.88
N MET A 46 -9.28 -2.02 -0.41
CA MET A 46 -8.25 -1.87 -1.45
C MET A 46 -7.85 -0.41 -1.65
N ILE A 47 -8.80 0.53 -1.57
CA ILE A 47 -8.51 1.98 -1.65
C ILE A 47 -7.65 2.40 -0.45
N GLU A 48 -8.04 2.01 0.76
CA GLU A 48 -7.29 2.34 1.99
C GLU A 48 -5.85 1.82 1.93
N GLN A 49 -5.66 0.57 1.48
CA GLN A 49 -4.33 -0.02 1.28
C GLN A 49 -3.52 0.73 0.23
N MET A 50 -4.14 1.12 -0.89
CA MET A 50 -3.46 1.90 -1.93
C MET A 50 -3.03 3.28 -1.42
N GLU A 51 -3.86 3.95 -0.64
CA GLU A 51 -3.52 5.23 -0.03
C GLU A 51 -2.40 5.13 0.99
N GLU A 52 -2.41 4.09 1.82
CA GLU A 52 -1.34 3.82 2.79
C GLU A 52 -0.01 3.57 2.07
N LEU A 53 -0.01 2.73 1.03
CA LEU A 53 1.18 2.46 0.23
C LEU A 53 1.73 3.74 -0.43
N ARG A 54 0.86 4.57 -1.01
CA ARG A 54 1.26 5.86 -1.60
C ARG A 54 1.86 6.82 -0.57
N LYS A 55 1.35 6.83 0.67
CA LYS A 55 1.94 7.63 1.76
C LYS A 55 3.33 7.12 2.12
N ARG A 56 3.51 5.80 2.25
CA ARG A 56 4.81 5.17 2.52
C ARG A 56 5.81 5.43 1.41
N GLU A 57 5.40 5.32 0.15
CA GLU A 57 6.23 5.61 -1.02
C GLU A 57 6.77 7.04 -0.99
N ARG A 58 5.89 8.04 -0.77
CA ARG A 58 6.31 9.44 -0.66
C ARG A 58 7.29 9.65 0.49
N HIS A 59 6.98 9.11 1.68
CA HIS A 59 7.85 9.25 2.84
C HIS A 59 9.25 8.67 2.61
N LEU A 60 9.32 7.47 2.02
CA LEU A 60 10.58 6.84 1.66
C LEU A 60 11.32 7.64 0.58
N GLY A 61 10.59 8.18 -0.41
CA GLY A 61 11.14 9.06 -1.43
C GLY A 61 11.79 10.32 -0.85
N ASP A 62 11.11 10.98 0.09
CA ASP A 62 11.61 12.17 0.79
C ASP A 62 12.85 11.84 1.63
N MET A 63 12.82 10.74 2.40
CA MET A 63 13.98 10.27 3.15
C MET A 63 15.16 9.96 2.24
N ASN A 64 14.94 9.26 1.13
CA ASN A 64 15.99 8.92 0.17
C ASN A 64 16.59 10.19 -0.46
N LYS A 65 15.75 11.17 -0.83
CA LYS A 65 16.21 12.47 -1.32
C LYS A 65 17.07 13.20 -0.28
N GLN A 66 16.65 13.23 0.98
CA GLN A 66 17.43 13.84 2.07
C GLN A 66 18.77 13.14 2.27
N LEU A 67 18.79 11.80 2.24
CA LEU A 67 20.03 11.03 2.37
C LEU A 67 20.99 11.30 1.20
N ARG A 68 20.48 11.37 -0.04
CA ARG A 68 21.30 11.73 -1.21
C ARG A 68 21.91 13.11 -1.08
N LEU A 69 21.13 14.12 -0.67
CA LEU A 69 21.64 15.47 -0.45
C LEU A 69 22.71 15.52 0.64
N LYS A 70 22.55 14.76 1.72
CA LYS A 70 23.57 14.64 2.77
C LYS A 70 24.85 13.98 2.26
N LEU A 71 24.74 12.87 1.53
CA LEU A 71 25.90 12.18 0.95
C LEU A 71 26.65 13.07 -0.06
N GLU A 72 25.92 13.81 -0.89
CA GLU A 72 26.52 14.78 -1.80
C GLU A 72 27.22 15.89 -1.02
N GLY A 73 26.55 16.50 -0.04
CA GLY A 73 27.13 17.56 0.80
C GLY A 73 28.35 17.11 1.61
N GLU A 74 28.33 15.90 2.17
CA GLU A 74 29.47 15.30 2.86
C GLU A 74 30.61 14.98 1.88
N GLY A 75 30.31 14.48 0.68
CA GLY A 75 31.29 14.26 -0.38
C GLY A 75 31.93 15.56 -0.89
N PHE A 76 31.16 16.65 -0.97
CA PHE A 76 31.67 17.99 -1.27
C PHE A 76 32.57 18.50 -0.15
N ASN A 77 32.17 18.35 1.12
CA ASN A 77 32.99 18.73 2.27
C ASN A 77 34.31 17.94 2.32
N LEU A 78 34.26 16.64 2.06
CA LEU A 78 35.46 15.80 2.08
C LEU A 78 36.45 16.20 0.97
N LYS A 79 35.95 16.42 -0.26
CA LYS A 79 36.78 16.92 -1.38
C LYS A 79 37.33 18.32 -1.14
N ALA A 80 36.54 19.21 -0.54
CA ALA A 80 36.99 20.55 -0.18
C ALA A 80 38.11 20.49 0.86
N MET A 81 37.96 19.63 1.88
CA MET A 81 38.96 19.42 2.91
C MET A 81 40.25 18.79 2.37
N GLU A 82 40.13 17.79 1.48
CA GLU A 82 41.28 17.18 0.78
C GLU A 82 42.02 18.19 -0.11
N SER A 83 41.29 19.08 -0.79
CA SER A 83 41.87 20.15 -1.62
C SER A 83 42.60 21.20 -0.77
N LEU A 84 42.05 21.54 0.40
CA LEU A 84 42.69 22.42 1.39
C LEU A 84 43.99 21.81 1.95
N TRP A 85 43.96 20.52 2.31
CA TRP A 85 45.13 19.82 2.83
C TRP A 85 46.23 19.65 1.78
N SER A 86 45.82 19.33 0.54
CA SER A 86 46.74 19.25 -0.61
C SER A 86 47.38 20.61 -0.89
N SER A 87 46.61 21.71 -0.90
CA SER A 87 47.13 23.07 -1.13
C SER A 87 48.13 23.52 -0.07
N ASN A 88 47.91 23.16 1.20
CA ASN A 88 48.83 23.50 2.28
C ASN A 88 50.13 22.67 2.23
N SER A 89 50.11 21.48 1.63
CA SER A 89 51.30 20.65 1.42
C SER A 89 52.22 21.16 0.30
N VAL A 90 51.68 21.86 -0.70
CA VAL A 90 52.47 22.43 -1.80
C VAL A 90 53.16 23.75 -1.41
N ALA A 91 52.60 24.48 -0.44
CA ALA A 91 53.16 25.76 0.04
C ALA A 91 54.41 25.60 0.93
N GLY A 92 54.70 24.39 1.43
CA GLY A 92 55.85 24.12 2.30
C GLY A 92 57.17 23.78 1.60
N ASN A 93 57.20 23.68 0.26
CA ASN A 93 58.36 23.15 -0.47
C ASN A 93 59.07 24.16 -1.38
N SER A 94 58.90 25.46 -1.14
CA SER A 94 59.60 26.54 -1.85
C SER A 94 60.45 27.37 -0.90
N ASN A 95 61.53 26.78 -0.36
CA ASN A 95 62.67 27.51 0.17
C ASN A 95 63.94 26.84 -0.38
N PHE A 96 64.44 27.37 -1.50
CA PHE A 96 65.84 27.31 -1.91
C PHE A 96 66.45 28.68 -1.65
#